data_AF-A0AAX0QRQ3-F1
#
_entry.id   AF-A0AAX0QRQ3-F1
#
_cell.length_a   1.000
_cell.length_b   1.000
_cell.length_c   1.000
_cell.angle_alpha   90.00
_cell.angle_beta   90.00
_cell.angle_gamma   90.00
#
_symmetry.space_group_name_H-M   'P 1'
#
loop_
_entity.id
_entity.type
_entity.pdbx_description
1 polymer ?
#
loop_
_entity_poly.entity_id
_entity_poly.type
_entity_poly.pdbx_seq_one_letter_code
_entity_poly.pdbx_strand_id
1 'polypeptide(L)'
;MYLLELQQYDTRQVVGIFKTEEEVKSWLEAVDSMKLHTETIEGIQFETYYLEYEDLPDYQEVHWQNSHFILSRYSFSANEGDIIAVYNPVAVLSDTTGLVPGQTKVGSYSIPNEEAHDYITAFNEMKSFLRNHFKQAHQDVAILGHGSEDGEYLMVDGRFICHVEGALVDQWLNKSSPEAFLKANPFLSL
;
A
#
# COMPACT_ATOMS: atom_id res chain seq x y z
N MET A 1 8.75 4.33 15.69
CA MET A 1 8.22 3.14 16.38
C MET A 1 7.63 2.22 15.33
N TYR A 2 7.37 0.96 15.66
CA TYR A 2 6.80 -0.03 14.76
C TYR A 2 5.56 -0.63 15.39
N LEU A 3 4.44 -0.60 14.68
CA LEU A 3 3.24 -1.34 15.06
C LEU A 3 3.34 -2.74 14.47
N LEU A 4 3.32 -3.76 15.32
CA LEU A 4 3.25 -5.15 14.88
C LEU A 4 1.81 -5.66 14.98
N GLU A 5 1.35 -6.30 13.91
CA GLU A 5 0.08 -6.99 13.81
C GLU A 5 0.29 -8.42 13.30
N LEU A 6 -0.51 -9.34 13.81
CA LEU A 6 -0.70 -10.66 13.20
C LEU A 6 -1.96 -10.58 12.33
N GLN A 7 -1.79 -10.80 11.02
CA GLN A 7 -2.86 -10.62 10.03
C GLN A 7 -3.17 -11.93 9.33
N GLN A 8 -4.45 -12.25 9.21
CA GLN A 8 -4.94 -13.39 8.42
C GLN A 8 -6.22 -12.95 7.71
N TYR A 9 -6.14 -12.80 6.39
CA TYR A 9 -7.24 -12.24 5.58
C TYR A 9 -7.75 -10.91 6.19
N ASP A 10 -9.02 -10.84 6.62
CA ASP A 10 -9.61 -9.66 7.26
C ASP A 10 -9.37 -9.59 8.79
N THR A 11 -8.86 -10.67 9.38
CA THR A 11 -8.55 -10.76 10.81
C THR A 11 -7.24 -10.06 11.10
N ARG A 12 -7.25 -9.16 12.09
CA ARG A 12 -6.06 -8.46 12.56
C ARG A 12 -6.00 -8.48 14.07
N GLN A 13 -4.88 -8.96 14.61
CA GLN A 13 -4.57 -8.85 16.02
C GLN A 13 -3.37 -7.92 16.22
N VAL A 14 -3.61 -6.78 16.88
CA VAL A 14 -2.53 -5.88 17.27
C VAL A 14 -1.73 -6.52 18.40
N VAL A 15 -0.42 -6.70 18.16
CA VAL A 15 0.51 -7.19 19.18
C VAL A 15 0.93 -6.04 20.08
N GLY A 16 1.37 -4.94 19.48
CA GLY A 16 1.85 -3.77 20.21
C GLY A 16 2.76 -2.89 19.40
N ILE A 17 3.38 -1.94 20.09
CA ILE A 17 4.30 -0.97 19.51
C ILE A 17 5.71 -1.24 20.04
N PHE A 18 6.67 -1.30 19.13
CA PHE A 18 8.09 -1.51 19.40
C PHE A 18 8.88 -0.25 19.04
N LYS A 19 10.02 -0.01 19.70
CA LYS A 19 10.82 1.19 19.44
C LYS A 19 11.58 1.07 18.12
N THR A 20 12.15 -0.10 17.86
CA THR A 20 12.95 -0.38 16.66
C THR A 20 12.47 -1.64 15.95
N GLU A 21 12.92 -1.84 14.72
CA GLU A 21 12.62 -3.04 13.95
C GLU A 21 13.26 -4.28 14.57
N GLU A 22 14.45 -4.15 15.14
CA GLU A 22 15.15 -5.24 15.82
C GLU A 22 14.38 -5.73 17.05
N GLU A 23 13.69 -4.83 17.75
CA GLU A 23 12.80 -5.23 18.85
C GLU A 23 11.60 -6.03 18.34
N VAL A 24 11.04 -5.68 17.18
CA VAL A 24 9.99 -6.48 16.53
C VAL A 24 10.50 -7.87 16.19
N LYS A 25 11.66 -7.97 15.51
CA LYS A 25 12.25 -9.26 15.13
C LYS A 25 12.55 -10.12 16.36
N SER A 26 13.11 -9.53 17.41
CA SER A 26 13.35 -10.22 18.68
C SER A 26 12.06 -10.74 19.33
N TRP A 27 10.93 -10.05 19.19
CA TRP A 27 9.63 -10.54 19.65
C TRP A 27 9.13 -11.71 18.80
N LEU A 28 9.26 -11.61 17.47
CA LEU A 28 8.85 -12.67 16.54
C LEU A 28 9.65 -13.96 16.79
N GLU A 29 10.95 -13.86 17.05
CA GLU A 29 11.83 -14.99 17.41
C GLU A 29 11.51 -15.61 18.77
N ALA A 30 10.78 -14.90 19.65
CA ALA A 30 10.35 -15.42 20.95
C ALA A 30 9.04 -16.23 20.88
N VAL A 31 8.37 -16.25 19.73
CA VAL A 31 7.15 -17.04 19.51
C VAL A 31 7.55 -18.43 18.98
N ASP A 32 7.35 -19.47 19.81
CA ASP A 32 7.82 -20.84 19.52
C ASP A 32 7.38 -21.39 18.15
N SER A 33 6.17 -21.08 17.70
CA SER A 33 5.60 -21.56 16.42
C SER A 33 5.92 -20.66 15.23
N MET A 34 6.64 -19.55 15.45
CA MET A 34 6.93 -18.58 14.39
C MET A 34 7.89 -19.15 13.35
N LYS A 35 7.52 -19.03 12.09
CA LYS A 35 8.31 -19.45 10.95
C LYS A 35 8.83 -18.22 10.22
N LEU A 36 10.02 -18.37 9.63
CA LEU A 36 10.63 -17.35 8.78
C LEU A 36 10.81 -17.94 7.38
N HIS A 37 10.21 -17.29 6.39
CA HIS A 37 10.51 -17.50 4.98
C HIS A 37 11.45 -16.40 4.51
N THR A 38 12.46 -16.79 3.74
CA THR A 38 13.39 -15.86 3.11
C THR A 38 13.40 -16.10 1.60
N GLU A 39 13.14 -15.05 0.85
CA GLU A 39 13.21 -15.06 -0.61
C GLU A 39 14.18 -13.99 -1.11
N THR A 40 14.81 -14.24 -2.26
CA THR A 40 15.69 -13.26 -2.91
C THR A 40 15.14 -12.92 -4.28
N ILE A 41 14.71 -11.68 -4.47
CA ILE A 41 14.19 -11.18 -5.75
C ILE A 41 15.13 -10.07 -6.22
N GLU A 42 15.68 -10.22 -7.43
CA GLU A 42 16.62 -9.24 -8.03
C GLU A 42 17.82 -8.89 -7.14
N GLY A 43 18.28 -9.84 -6.32
CA GLY A 43 19.40 -9.65 -5.38
C GLY A 43 19.03 -8.97 -4.07
N ILE A 44 17.75 -8.65 -3.85
CA ILE A 44 17.22 -8.12 -2.59
C ILE A 44 16.60 -9.28 -1.81
N GLN A 45 17.00 -9.42 -0.55
CA GLN A 45 16.46 -10.43 0.35
C GLN A 45 15.23 -9.89 1.09
N PHE A 46 14.16 -10.66 1.08
CA PHE A 46 12.91 -10.38 1.79
C PHE A 46 12.67 -11.45 2.85
N GLU A 47 12.22 -11.00 4.02
CA GLU A 47 11.94 -11.85 5.19
C GLU A 47 10.45 -11.77 5.52
N THR A 48 9.76 -12.90 5.48
CA THR A 48 8.35 -13.01 5.86
C THR A 48 8.22 -13.90 7.09
N TYR A 49 7.75 -13.33 8.18
CA TYR A 49 7.43 -14.07 9.40
C TYR A 49 5.96 -14.49 9.36
N TYR A 50 5.68 -15.76 9.65
CA TYR A 50 4.33 -16.30 9.58
C TYR A 50 4.09 -17.43 10.58
N LEU A 51 2.82 -17.69 10.85
CA LEU A 51 2.31 -18.79 11.68
C LEU A 51 1.32 -19.60 10.85
N GLU A 52 1.40 -20.93 10.95
CA GLU A 52 0.38 -21.83 10.41
C GLU A 52 -0.67 -22.09 11.50
N TYR A 53 -1.96 -22.13 11.11
CA TYR A 53 -3.05 -22.32 12.05
C TYR A 53 -2.95 -23.65 12.82
N GLU A 54 -2.44 -24.69 12.16
CA GLU A 54 -2.24 -26.03 12.70
C GLU A 54 -1.26 -26.04 13.87
N ASP A 55 -0.26 -25.16 13.82
CA ASP A 55 0.80 -25.03 14.83
C ASP A 55 0.40 -24.08 15.98
N LEU A 56 -0.72 -23.37 15.85
CA LEU A 56 -1.17 -22.46 16.91
C LEU A 56 -1.68 -23.20 18.15
N PRO A 57 -1.26 -22.78 19.35
CA PRO A 57 -1.79 -23.30 20.58
C PRO A 57 -3.21 -22.78 20.82
N ASP A 58 -4.00 -23.54 21.57
CA ASP A 58 -5.27 -23.07 22.12
C ASP A 58 -5.06 -21.82 22.99
N TYR A 59 -3.94 -21.76 23.72
CA TYR A 59 -3.50 -20.64 24.53
C TYR A 59 -1.97 -20.68 24.75
N GLN A 60 -1.30 -19.56 24.54
CA GLN A 60 0.11 -19.34 24.87
C GLN A 60 0.34 -17.93 25.37
N GLU A 61 1.16 -17.80 26.41
CA GLU A 61 1.74 -16.53 26.84
C GLU A 61 3.11 -16.37 26.16
N VAL A 62 3.18 -15.45 25.21
CA VAL A 62 4.44 -15.05 24.59
C VAL A 62 5.09 -14.03 25.52
N HIS A 63 6.08 -14.46 26.29
CA HIS A 63 6.82 -13.59 27.19
C HIS A 63 7.95 -12.86 26.45
N TRP A 64 7.94 -11.54 26.49
CA TRP A 64 9.01 -10.72 25.92
C TRP A 64 9.33 -9.55 26.85
N GLN A 65 10.58 -9.49 27.31
CA GLN A 65 11.04 -8.60 28.37
C GLN A 65 10.12 -8.64 29.61
N ASN A 66 9.44 -7.53 29.93
CA ASN A 66 8.53 -7.40 31.07
C ASN A 66 7.04 -7.53 30.66
N SER A 67 6.76 -7.92 29.42
CA SER A 67 5.42 -8.05 28.86
C SER A 67 5.09 -9.51 28.56
N HIS A 68 3.79 -9.82 28.50
CA HIS A 68 3.30 -11.07 27.97
C HIS A 68 2.13 -10.77 27.02
N PHE A 69 2.11 -11.47 25.90
CA PHE A 69 1.04 -11.38 24.91
C PHE A 69 0.31 -12.72 24.83
N ILE A 70 -1.01 -12.69 24.71
CA ILE A 70 -1.82 -13.91 24.59
C ILE A 70 -1.97 -14.25 23.11
N LEU A 71 -1.31 -15.33 22.71
CA LEU A 71 -1.50 -15.96 21.41
C LEU A 71 -2.50 -17.11 21.58
N SER A 72 -3.52 -17.14 20.73
CA SER A 72 -4.54 -18.18 20.74
C SER A 72 -5.03 -18.44 19.34
N ARG A 73 -5.16 -19.72 18.98
CA ARG A 73 -5.74 -20.12 17.71
C ARG A 73 -7.17 -19.64 17.51
N TYR A 74 -7.91 -19.42 18.59
CA TYR A 74 -9.30 -18.94 18.52
C TYR A 74 -9.40 -17.50 18.01
N SER A 75 -8.28 -16.77 17.92
CA SER A 75 -8.21 -15.48 17.25
C SER A 75 -8.21 -15.58 15.73
N PHE A 76 -8.05 -16.78 15.15
CA PHE A 76 -7.80 -17.01 13.72
C PHE A 76 -8.69 -18.14 13.16
N SER A 77 -8.69 -18.29 11.85
CA SER A 77 -9.46 -19.29 11.11
C SER A 77 -8.57 -20.38 10.50
N ALA A 78 -9.01 -21.63 10.58
CA ALA A 78 -8.32 -22.76 9.95
C ALA A 78 -8.34 -22.75 8.41
N ASN A 79 -9.21 -21.94 7.81
CA ASN A 79 -9.47 -21.97 6.36
C ASN A 79 -9.03 -20.70 5.63
N GLU A 80 -8.31 -19.79 6.30
CA GLU A 80 -7.93 -18.47 5.74
C GLU A 80 -6.42 -18.36 5.47
N GLY A 81 -5.71 -19.50 5.43
CA GLY A 81 -4.29 -19.57 5.13
C GLY A 81 -3.40 -19.16 6.30
N ASP A 82 -2.15 -18.80 5.99
CA ASP A 82 -1.15 -18.44 6.98
C ASP A 82 -1.44 -17.09 7.64
N ILE A 83 -1.03 -16.96 8.89
CA ILE A 83 -1.11 -15.71 9.64
C ILE A 83 0.24 -15.00 9.49
N ILE A 84 0.22 -13.85 8.84
CA ILE A 84 1.41 -13.08 8.49
C ILE A 84 1.67 -12.04 9.57
N ALA A 85 2.91 -11.98 10.06
CA ALA A 85 3.35 -10.88 10.91
C ALA A 85 3.69 -9.66 10.04
N VAL A 86 2.90 -8.60 10.19
CA VAL A 86 3.07 -7.34 9.48
C VAL A 86 3.48 -6.28 10.49
N TYR A 87 4.63 -5.65 10.26
CA TYR A 87 5.08 -4.53 11.08
C TYR A 87 5.40 -3.31 10.24
N ASN A 88 4.79 -2.18 10.60
CA ASN A 88 4.92 -0.93 9.86
C ASN A 88 5.46 0.17 10.76
N PRO A 89 6.30 1.08 10.25
CA PRO A 89 6.72 2.26 10.99
C PRO A 89 5.49 3.14 11.28
N VAL A 90 5.35 3.56 12.53
CA VAL A 90 4.31 4.48 13.00
C VAL A 90 4.94 5.67 13.72
N ALA A 91 4.43 6.86 13.40
CA ALA A 91 4.84 8.11 14.01
C ALA A 91 4.13 8.33 15.34
N VAL A 92 4.85 8.86 16.32
CA VAL A 92 4.26 9.34 17.58
C VAL A 92 3.91 10.81 17.40
N LEU A 93 2.62 11.12 17.25
CA LEU A 93 2.18 12.48 16.88
C LEU A 93 2.59 13.56 17.88
N SER A 94 2.64 13.25 19.18
CA SER A 94 3.11 14.19 20.21
C SER A 94 4.58 14.58 20.04
N ASP A 95 5.36 13.73 19.38
CA ASP A 95 6.80 13.89 19.19
C ASP A 95 7.13 14.35 17.77
N THR A 96 6.12 14.45 16.91
CA THR A 96 6.27 14.81 15.50
C THR A 96 6.03 16.31 15.31
N THR A 97 6.94 16.99 14.61
CA THR A 97 6.79 18.40 14.23
C THR A 97 6.62 18.51 12.72
N GLY A 98 5.61 19.25 12.27
CA GLY A 98 5.34 19.45 10.85
C GLY A 98 4.58 18.29 10.21
N LEU A 99 4.95 17.94 8.98
CA LEU A 99 4.33 16.86 8.22
C LEU A 99 4.66 15.50 8.83
N VAL A 100 3.64 14.66 9.04
CA VAL A 100 3.82 13.32 9.57
C VAL A 100 4.42 12.41 8.48
N PRO A 101 5.56 11.75 8.73
CA PRO A 101 6.11 10.77 7.79
C PRO A 101 5.11 9.66 7.52
N GLY A 102 5.08 9.16 6.29
CA GLY A 102 4.16 8.11 5.89
C GLY A 102 3.79 8.25 4.43
N GLN A 103 2.71 7.58 4.05
CA GLN A 103 2.22 7.57 2.68
C GLN A 103 0.70 7.78 2.68
N THR A 104 0.20 8.37 1.60
CA THR A 104 -1.21 8.58 1.32
C THR A 104 -1.60 7.82 0.07
N LYS A 105 -2.69 7.05 0.13
CA LYS A 105 -3.22 6.35 -1.04
C LYS A 105 -3.88 7.36 -2.00
N VAL A 106 -3.42 7.37 -3.25
CA VAL A 106 -3.99 8.16 -4.34
C VAL A 106 -4.19 7.22 -5.53
N GLY A 107 -5.46 6.96 -5.89
CA GLY A 107 -5.77 5.88 -6.84
C GLY A 107 -5.36 4.53 -6.25
N SER A 108 -4.67 3.69 -7.03
CA SER A 108 -4.10 2.43 -6.58
C SER A 108 -2.67 2.53 -6.01
N TYR A 109 -2.10 3.74 -5.89
CA TYR A 109 -0.72 3.95 -5.45
C TYR A 109 -0.62 4.54 -4.04
N SER A 110 0.44 4.18 -3.31
CA SER A 110 0.81 4.82 -2.04
C SER A 110 1.89 5.86 -2.29
N ILE A 111 1.55 7.14 -2.11
CA ILE A 111 2.42 8.27 -2.40
C ILE A 111 3.04 8.77 -1.08
N PRO A 112 4.37 8.99 -1.01
CA PRO A 112 4.99 9.61 0.16
C PRO A 112 4.28 10.91 0.53
N ASN A 113 4.04 11.13 1.82
CA ASN A 113 3.27 12.29 2.28
C ASN A 113 3.89 13.63 1.85
N GLU A 114 5.22 13.69 1.73
CA GLU A 114 5.98 14.84 1.25
C GLU A 114 5.70 15.19 -0.22
N GLU A 115 5.29 14.22 -1.04
CA GLU A 115 4.97 14.37 -2.46
C GLU A 115 3.45 14.40 -2.71
N ALA A 116 2.65 14.00 -1.71
CA ALA A 116 1.22 13.76 -1.88
C ALA A 116 0.47 14.98 -2.41
N HIS A 117 0.80 16.18 -1.95
CA HIS A 117 0.15 17.41 -2.43
C HIS A 117 0.33 17.62 -3.93
N ASP A 118 1.58 17.54 -4.41
CA ASP A 118 1.92 17.82 -5.81
C ASP A 118 1.41 16.69 -6.70
N TYR A 119 1.51 15.45 -6.24
CA TYR A 119 0.96 14.29 -6.94
C TYR A 119 -0.57 14.36 -7.09
N ILE A 120 -1.31 14.66 -6.01
CA ILE A 120 -2.78 14.81 -6.05
C ILE A 120 -3.18 15.95 -6.99
N THR A 121 -2.44 17.05 -6.97
CA THR A 121 -2.68 18.19 -7.86
C THR A 121 -2.49 17.77 -9.32
N ALA A 122 -1.35 17.15 -9.64
CA ALA A 122 -1.05 16.63 -10.98
C ALA A 122 -2.10 15.61 -11.44
N PHE A 123 -2.49 14.66 -10.60
CA PHE A 123 -3.50 13.66 -10.90
C PHE A 123 -4.84 14.29 -11.27
N ASN A 124 -5.30 15.28 -10.50
CA ASN A 124 -6.56 15.97 -10.77
C ASN A 124 -6.51 16.88 -12.00
N GLU A 125 -5.42 17.59 -12.20
CA GLU A 125 -5.20 18.42 -13.38
C GLU A 125 -5.15 17.59 -14.66
N MET A 126 -4.41 16.48 -14.65
CA MET A 126 -4.33 15.55 -15.77
C MET A 126 -5.71 15.02 -16.15
N LYS A 127 -6.47 14.51 -15.18
CA LYS A 127 -7.84 14.01 -15.43
C LYS A 127 -8.75 15.09 -16.02
N SER A 128 -8.63 16.32 -15.52
CA SER A 128 -9.40 17.46 -16.03
C SER A 128 -8.98 17.84 -17.46
N PHE A 129 -7.68 17.85 -17.73
CA PHE A 129 -7.13 18.09 -19.05
C PHE A 129 -7.59 17.05 -20.07
N LEU A 130 -7.48 15.76 -19.75
CA LEU A 130 -7.90 14.66 -20.64
C LEU A 130 -9.38 14.77 -20.99
N ARG A 131 -10.25 15.01 -19.99
CA ARG A 131 -11.69 15.21 -20.24
C ARG A 131 -11.94 16.39 -21.18
N ASN A 132 -11.24 17.50 -21.00
CA ASN A 132 -11.42 18.67 -21.86
C ASN A 132 -10.87 18.45 -23.27
N HIS A 133 -9.73 17.77 -23.39
CA HIS A 133 -9.09 17.44 -24.66
C HIS A 133 -10.04 16.65 -25.58
N PHE A 134 -10.59 15.54 -25.10
CA PHE A 134 -11.51 14.71 -25.89
C PHE A 134 -12.87 15.39 -26.13
N LYS A 135 -13.39 16.15 -25.15
CA LYS A 135 -14.63 16.93 -25.36
C LYS A 135 -14.49 17.99 -26.45
N GLN A 136 -13.33 18.66 -26.54
CA GLN A 136 -13.06 19.65 -27.59
C GLN A 136 -12.97 19.00 -28.98
N ALA A 137 -12.57 17.74 -29.04
CA ALA A 137 -12.60 16.91 -30.25
C ALA A 137 -13.98 16.27 -30.52
N HIS A 138 -15.02 16.63 -29.77
CA HIS A 138 -16.40 16.10 -29.88
C HIS A 138 -16.53 14.58 -29.63
N GLN A 139 -15.62 14.00 -28.85
CA GLN A 139 -15.65 12.59 -28.46
C GLN A 139 -16.33 12.42 -27.09
N ASP A 140 -17.03 11.30 -26.91
CA ASP A 140 -17.55 10.92 -25.60
C ASP A 140 -16.40 10.45 -24.71
N VAL A 141 -16.31 10.96 -23.49
CA VAL A 141 -15.18 10.69 -22.60
C VAL A 141 -15.63 10.46 -21.16
N ALA A 142 -15.13 9.38 -20.57
CA ALA A 142 -15.33 9.06 -19.18
C ALA A 142 -14.02 8.63 -18.52
N ILE A 143 -13.87 8.95 -17.24
CA ILE A 143 -12.83 8.37 -16.38
C ILE A 143 -13.58 7.57 -15.32
N LEU A 144 -13.33 6.26 -15.29
CA LEU A 144 -14.05 5.27 -14.50
C LEU A 144 -13.06 4.51 -13.60
N GLY A 145 -13.56 3.55 -12.82
CA GLY A 145 -12.70 2.69 -11.99
C GLY A 145 -12.25 3.31 -10.67
N HIS A 146 -12.86 4.42 -10.22
CA HIS A 146 -12.54 5.04 -8.94
C HIS A 146 -12.73 4.05 -7.78
N GLY A 147 -11.66 3.81 -7.02
CA GLY A 147 -11.65 2.87 -5.89
C GLY A 147 -11.62 1.39 -6.29
N SER A 148 -11.48 1.07 -7.58
CA SER A 148 -11.25 -0.30 -8.02
C SER A 148 -9.84 -0.76 -7.68
N GLU A 149 -9.65 -2.08 -7.60
CA GLU A 149 -8.33 -2.70 -7.40
C GLU A 149 -7.38 -2.37 -8.58
N ASP A 150 -7.91 -2.43 -9.80
CA ASP A 150 -7.18 -2.19 -11.05
C ASP A 150 -6.89 -0.70 -11.33
N GLY A 151 -7.45 0.22 -10.55
CA GLY A 151 -7.23 1.67 -10.66
C GLY A 151 -8.12 2.39 -11.68
N GLU A 152 -8.04 3.73 -11.68
CA GLU A 152 -8.82 4.57 -12.60
C GLU A 152 -8.35 4.43 -14.06
N TYR A 153 -9.30 4.48 -15.00
CA TYR A 153 -9.02 4.37 -16.44
C TYR A 153 -9.85 5.31 -17.30
N LEU A 154 -9.30 5.66 -18.46
CA LEU A 154 -9.89 6.53 -19.47
C LEU A 154 -10.64 5.70 -20.53
N MET A 155 -11.89 6.11 -20.78
CA MET A 155 -12.73 5.63 -21.87
C MET A 155 -13.01 6.77 -22.84
N VAL A 156 -12.85 6.52 -24.15
CA VAL A 156 -13.19 7.46 -25.23
C VAL A 156 -14.01 6.74 -26.29
N ASP A 157 -15.17 7.28 -26.66
CA ASP A 157 -16.14 6.68 -27.59
C ASP A 157 -16.42 5.19 -27.32
N GLY A 158 -16.57 4.86 -26.03
CA GLY A 158 -16.84 3.49 -25.57
C GLY A 158 -15.64 2.54 -25.62
N ARG A 159 -14.42 3.04 -25.86
CA ARG A 159 -13.19 2.23 -25.90
C ARG A 159 -12.27 2.56 -24.73
N PHE A 160 -11.68 1.52 -24.14
CA PHE A 160 -10.59 1.68 -23.18
C PHE A 160 -9.36 2.25 -23.88
N ILE A 161 -8.79 3.30 -23.30
CA ILE A 161 -7.59 3.95 -23.82
C ILE A 161 -6.37 3.58 -22.97
N CYS A 162 -6.42 3.90 -21.67
CA CYS A 162 -5.33 3.62 -20.73
C CYS A 162 -5.80 3.76 -19.28
N HIS A 163 -5.01 3.26 -18.33
CA HIS A 163 -5.09 3.71 -16.94
C HIS A 163 -4.64 5.16 -16.82
N VAL A 164 -5.21 5.89 -15.86
CA VAL A 164 -4.91 7.31 -15.62
C VAL A 164 -4.16 7.54 -14.31
N GLU A 165 -3.40 6.53 -13.86
CA GLU A 165 -2.67 6.54 -12.59
C GLU A 165 -1.18 6.23 -12.82
N GLY A 166 -0.37 6.28 -11.76
CA GLY A 166 1.04 5.89 -11.79
C GLY A 166 1.86 6.67 -12.81
N ALA A 167 2.52 5.96 -13.72
CA ALA A 167 3.44 6.53 -14.70
C ALA A 167 2.83 7.64 -15.57
N LEU A 168 1.52 7.62 -15.84
CA LEU A 168 0.89 8.69 -16.62
C LEU A 168 0.81 9.99 -15.81
N VAL A 169 0.55 9.89 -14.49
CA VAL A 169 0.59 11.03 -13.56
C VAL A 169 2.02 11.57 -13.46
N ASP A 170 3.02 10.69 -13.37
CA ASP A 170 4.43 11.11 -13.31
C ASP A 170 4.84 11.85 -14.58
N GLN A 171 4.40 11.37 -15.75
CA GLN A 171 4.60 12.09 -17.01
C GLN A 171 3.89 13.43 -17.02
N TRP A 172 2.68 13.52 -16.46
CA TRP A 172 1.98 14.80 -16.32
C TRP A 172 2.73 15.74 -15.39
N LEU A 173 3.22 15.27 -14.25
CA LEU A 173 3.97 16.05 -13.28
C LEU A 173 5.26 16.62 -13.90
N ASN A 174 5.96 15.81 -14.71
CA ASN A 174 7.25 16.18 -15.31
C ASN A 174 7.15 16.83 -16.71
N LYS A 175 5.94 17.07 -17.23
CA LYS A 175 5.75 17.65 -18.56
C LYS A 175 6.25 19.10 -18.63
N SER A 176 6.79 19.49 -19.78
CA SER A 176 7.11 20.89 -20.07
C SER A 176 5.88 21.70 -20.54
N SER A 177 4.92 21.05 -21.19
CA SER A 177 3.61 21.63 -21.54
C SER A 177 2.56 20.52 -21.75
N PRO A 178 1.25 20.83 -21.76
CA PRO A 178 0.21 19.86 -22.09
C PRO A 178 0.35 19.26 -23.50
N GLU A 179 0.81 20.03 -24.48
CA GLU A 179 1.06 19.55 -25.84
C GLU A 179 2.24 18.56 -25.88
N ALA A 180 3.29 18.83 -25.10
CA ALA A 180 4.41 17.89 -24.95
C ALA A 180 3.96 16.57 -24.32
N PHE A 181 3.06 16.63 -23.34
CA PHE A 181 2.45 15.45 -22.73
C PHE A 181 1.65 14.61 -23.75
N LEU A 182 0.80 15.24 -24.57
CA LEU A 182 0.08 14.54 -25.65
C LEU A 182 1.04 13.92 -26.68
N LYS A 183 2.10 14.65 -27.06
CA LYS A 183 3.10 14.15 -28.00
C LYS A 183 3.86 12.94 -27.47
N ALA A 184 4.14 12.91 -26.16
CA ALA A 184 4.76 11.76 -25.50
C ALA A 184 3.82 10.55 -25.40
N ASN A 185 2.50 10.80 -25.45
CA ASN A 185 1.45 9.79 -25.29
C ASN A 185 0.54 9.77 -26.53
N PRO A 186 1.03 9.26 -27.69
CA PRO A 186 0.29 9.34 -28.96
C PRO A 186 -1.05 8.60 -28.94
N PHE A 187 -1.24 7.64 -28.03
CA PHE A 187 -2.54 6.97 -27.80
C PHE A 187 -3.61 7.90 -27.22
N LEU A 188 -3.25 9.11 -26.78
CA LEU A 188 -4.19 10.16 -26.37
C LEU A 188 -4.59 11.11 -27.52
N SER A 189 -4.00 10.97 -28.71
CA SER A 189 -4.28 11.83 -29.88
C SER A 189 -5.35 11.25 -30.82
N LEU A 190 -6.25 10.41 -30.29
CA LEU A 190 -7.25 9.63 -31.06
C LEU A 190 -8.33 10.49 -31.70
#